data_AF-A0A022FV85-F1
#
_entry.id   AF-A0A022FV85-F1
#
_cell.length_a   1.000
_cell.length_b   1.000
_cell.length_c   1.000
_cell.angle_alpha   90.00
_cell.angle_beta   90.00
_cell.angle_gamma   90.00
#
_symmetry.space_group_name_H-M   'P 1'
#
loop_
_entity.id
_entity.type
_entity.pdbx_description
1 polymer ?
#
loop_
_entity_poly.entity_id
_entity_poly.type
_entity_poly.pdbx_seq_one_letter_code
_entity_poly.pdbx_strand_id
1 'polypeptide(L)'
;MKKDKWHARALTAGLAVLLLLGYDSDQPMAHKEPHTADQLKAFEDVFMEQVKLGDRLFHGDPDAQKQLNVKLSNTGVACAMCHPYASDTHPHEFPKFQEQMNEFATLRDMINWCIEKPNEGEKIDPNGPAMKALEAYTYYSNRNSKLDPGRH
;
A
#
# COMPACT_ATOMS: atom_id res chain seq x y z
N MET A 1 36.49 -51.99 -20.47
CA MET A 1 36.13 -50.56 -20.68
C MET A 1 34.60 -50.29 -20.78
N LYS A 2 33.70 -51.16 -20.29
CA LYS A 2 32.23 -50.98 -20.41
C LYS A 2 31.50 -50.68 -19.09
N LYS A 3 32.12 -50.96 -17.93
CA LYS A 3 31.53 -50.81 -16.59
C LYS A 3 31.55 -49.35 -16.08
N ASP A 4 32.56 -48.57 -16.40
CA ASP A 4 32.70 -47.19 -15.91
C ASP A 4 31.63 -46.23 -16.45
N LYS A 5 31.13 -46.48 -17.66
CA LYS A 5 30.07 -45.67 -18.29
C LYS A 5 28.69 -45.89 -17.65
N TRP A 6 28.47 -47.03 -16.98
CA TRP A 6 27.20 -47.34 -16.30
C TRP A 6 27.13 -46.66 -14.94
N HIS A 7 28.23 -46.65 -14.18
CA HIS A 7 28.30 -45.95 -12.89
C HIS A 7 28.18 -44.44 -13.06
N ALA A 8 28.84 -43.85 -14.07
CA ALA A 8 28.71 -42.42 -14.37
C ALA A 8 27.28 -42.02 -14.78
N ARG A 9 26.56 -42.88 -15.51
CA ARG A 9 25.15 -42.67 -15.91
C ARG A 9 24.17 -42.86 -14.75
N ALA A 10 24.41 -43.80 -13.85
CA ALA A 10 23.59 -44.00 -12.67
C ALA A 10 23.75 -42.86 -11.66
N LEU A 11 24.98 -42.34 -11.48
CA LEU A 11 25.26 -41.18 -10.64
C LEU A 11 24.63 -39.89 -11.18
N THR A 12 24.69 -39.65 -12.49
CA THR A 12 24.07 -38.47 -13.11
C THR A 12 22.54 -38.55 -13.11
N ALA A 13 21.95 -39.73 -13.32
CA ALA A 13 20.52 -39.94 -13.18
C ALA A 13 20.04 -39.75 -11.72
N GLY A 14 20.80 -40.26 -10.75
CA GLY A 14 20.52 -40.07 -9.32
C GLY A 14 20.58 -38.61 -8.88
N LEU A 15 21.58 -37.85 -9.35
CA LEU A 15 21.70 -36.42 -9.09
C LEU A 15 20.55 -35.61 -9.73
N ALA A 16 20.14 -35.95 -10.96
CA ALA A 16 19.04 -35.28 -11.63
C ALA A 16 17.69 -35.51 -10.92
N VAL A 17 17.45 -36.72 -10.40
CA VAL A 17 16.26 -37.03 -9.61
C VAL A 17 16.27 -36.32 -8.25
N LEU A 18 17.42 -36.22 -7.58
CA LEU A 18 17.56 -35.46 -6.33
C LEU A 18 17.37 -33.94 -6.53
N LEU A 19 17.83 -33.39 -7.66
CA LEU A 19 17.58 -31.99 -8.03
C LEU A 19 16.10 -31.70 -8.35
N LEU A 20 15.37 -32.68 -8.88
CA LEU A 20 13.93 -32.58 -9.12
C LEU A 20 13.09 -32.76 -7.85
N LEU A 21 13.57 -33.57 -6.89
CA LEU A 21 12.91 -33.76 -5.59
C LEU A 21 13.18 -32.64 -4.58
N GLY A 22 14.25 -31.86 -4.78
CA GLY A 22 14.56 -30.66 -3.99
C GLY A 22 13.99 -29.36 -4.59
N TYR A 23 13.24 -29.45 -5.69
CA TYR A 23 12.53 -28.30 -6.25
C TYR A 23 11.25 -28.08 -5.44
N ASP A 24 11.42 -27.41 -4.30
CA ASP A 24 10.32 -26.98 -3.44
C ASP A 24 9.29 -26.23 -4.30
N SER A 25 8.04 -26.69 -4.27
CA SER A 25 6.94 -26.18 -5.09
C SER A 25 6.43 -24.81 -4.64
N ASP A 26 7.19 -24.09 -3.83
CA ASP A 26 6.91 -22.75 -3.31
C ASP A 26 7.18 -21.65 -4.37
N GLN A 27 6.85 -21.96 -5.63
CA GLN A 27 6.73 -20.94 -6.67
C GLN A 27 5.56 -20.04 -6.26
N PRO A 28 5.74 -18.72 -6.07
CA PRO A 28 4.64 -17.83 -5.77
C PRO A 28 3.68 -17.79 -6.96
N MET A 29 2.62 -18.59 -6.89
CA MET A 29 1.57 -18.63 -7.89
C MET A 29 0.66 -17.42 -7.65
N ALA A 30 0.46 -16.59 -8.66
CA ALA A 30 -0.55 -15.54 -8.59
C ALA A 30 -1.92 -16.19 -8.37
N HIS A 31 -2.51 -16.02 -7.19
CA HIS A 31 -3.83 -16.55 -6.85
C HIS A 31 -4.88 -15.97 -7.80
N LYS A 32 -5.58 -16.83 -8.55
CA LYS A 32 -6.67 -16.46 -9.47
C LYS A 32 -8.05 -16.86 -8.94
N GLU A 33 -8.10 -17.62 -7.85
CA GLU A 33 -9.36 -18.07 -7.26
C GLU A 33 -10.07 -16.88 -6.60
N PRO A 34 -11.39 -16.75 -6.79
CA PRO A 34 -12.17 -15.73 -6.08
C PRO A 34 -12.05 -15.90 -4.57
N HIS A 35 -12.09 -14.78 -3.84
CA HIS A 35 -12.14 -14.82 -2.38
C HIS A 35 -13.41 -15.52 -1.88
N THR A 36 -13.27 -16.31 -0.81
CA THR A 36 -14.41 -16.87 -0.08
C THR A 36 -15.17 -15.77 0.66
N ALA A 37 -16.41 -16.04 1.08
CA ALA A 37 -17.19 -15.10 1.88
C ALA A 37 -16.48 -14.69 3.18
N ASP A 38 -15.82 -15.64 3.85
CA ASP A 38 -15.06 -15.37 5.08
C ASP A 38 -13.82 -14.50 4.81
N GLN A 39 -13.13 -14.70 3.69
CA GLN A 39 -12.00 -13.86 3.28
C GLN A 39 -12.46 -12.43 2.96
N LEU A 40 -13.58 -12.28 2.26
CA LEU A 40 -14.17 -10.96 1.99
C LEU A 40 -14.59 -10.25 3.28
N LYS A 41 -15.16 -10.99 4.24
CA LYS A 41 -15.52 -10.43 5.55
C LYS A 41 -14.28 -9.99 6.32
N ALA A 42 -13.22 -10.81 6.35
CA ALA A 42 -11.97 -10.46 6.99
C ALA A 42 -11.34 -9.21 6.34
N PHE A 43 -11.37 -9.12 5.01
CA PHE A 43 -10.95 -7.92 4.27
C PHE A 43 -11.75 -6.68 4.69
N GLU A 44 -13.08 -6.77 4.67
CA GLU A 44 -13.94 -5.63 5.03
C GLU A 44 -13.66 -5.15 6.46
N ASP A 45 -13.47 -6.06 7.41
CA ASP A 45 -13.18 -5.71 8.80
C ASP A 45 -11.87 -4.95 8.92
N VAL A 46 -10.77 -5.49 8.39
CA VAL A 46 -9.46 -4.82 8.47
C VAL A 46 -9.44 -3.52 7.65
N PHE A 47 -10.11 -3.49 6.51
CA PHE A 47 -10.20 -2.31 5.67
C PHE A 47 -10.95 -1.19 6.38
N MET A 48 -12.13 -1.48 6.95
CA MET A 48 -12.92 -0.47 7.65
C MET A 48 -12.28 -0.01 8.96
N GLU A 49 -11.44 -0.81 9.60
CA GLU A 49 -10.57 -0.34 10.69
C GLU A 49 -9.57 0.72 10.21
N GLN A 50 -8.92 0.49 9.07
CA GLN A 50 -8.01 1.48 8.47
C GLN A 50 -8.75 2.75 8.04
N VAL A 51 -9.94 2.62 7.46
CA VAL A 51 -10.78 3.77 7.06
C VAL A 51 -11.13 4.63 8.26
N LYS A 52 -11.58 4.02 9.37
CA LYS A 52 -11.91 4.76 10.62
C LYS A 52 -10.68 5.44 11.22
N LEU A 53 -9.54 4.76 11.24
CA LEU A 53 -8.30 5.36 11.73
C LEU A 53 -7.84 6.51 10.83
N GLY A 54 -7.93 6.34 9.51
CA GLY A 54 -7.62 7.36 8.51
C GLY A 54 -8.51 8.59 8.65
N ASP A 55 -9.82 8.40 8.83
CA ASP A 55 -10.78 9.46 9.09
C ASP A 55 -10.39 10.31 10.31
N ARG A 56 -10.05 9.65 11.43
CA ARG A 56 -9.57 10.32 12.65
C ARG A 56 -8.30 11.14 12.40
N LEU A 57 -7.29 10.54 11.75
CA LEU A 57 -6.05 11.25 11.41
C LEU A 57 -6.31 12.43 10.48
N PHE A 58 -7.17 12.26 9.48
CA PHE A 58 -7.52 13.27 8.48
C PHE A 58 -8.23 14.49 9.10
N HIS A 59 -9.01 14.25 10.17
CA HIS A 59 -9.65 15.29 10.98
C HIS A 59 -8.77 15.83 12.12
N GLY A 60 -7.50 15.43 12.19
CA GLY A 60 -6.54 15.97 13.15
C GLY A 60 -6.70 15.43 14.58
N ASP A 61 -7.31 14.26 14.77
CA ASP A 61 -7.50 13.65 16.09
C ASP A 61 -6.15 13.46 16.82
N PRO A 62 -5.95 14.12 17.97
CA PRO A 62 -4.67 14.07 18.69
C PRO A 62 -4.40 12.70 19.33
N ASP A 63 -5.43 11.93 19.69
CA ASP A 63 -5.26 10.60 20.28
C ASP A 63 -4.81 9.58 19.23
N ALA A 64 -5.37 9.66 18.01
CA ALA A 64 -4.93 8.83 16.90
C ALA A 64 -3.46 9.10 16.50
N GLN A 65 -3.07 10.37 16.46
CA GLN A 65 -1.68 10.78 16.21
C GLN A 65 -0.74 10.28 17.30
N LYS A 66 -1.13 10.42 18.57
CA LYS A 66 -0.37 9.92 19.72
C LYS A 66 -0.23 8.40 19.69
N GLN A 67 -1.29 7.66 19.36
CA GLN A 67 -1.27 6.20 19.26
C GLN A 67 -0.25 5.71 18.23
N LEU A 68 -0.10 6.42 17.11
CA LEU A 68 0.81 6.05 16.02
C LEU A 68 2.16 6.75 16.10
N ASN A 69 2.38 7.60 17.11
CA ASN A 69 3.58 8.42 17.27
C ASN A 69 3.92 9.22 15.99
N VAL A 70 2.92 9.93 15.47
CA VAL A 70 3.08 10.83 14.31
C VAL A 70 2.64 12.25 14.68
N LYS A 71 3.19 13.24 13.96
CA LYS A 71 2.86 14.65 14.14
C LYS A 71 2.46 15.26 12.80
N LEU A 72 1.17 15.26 12.50
CA LEU A 72 0.66 15.62 11.17
C LEU A 72 0.49 17.13 10.97
N SER A 73 0.56 17.93 12.04
CA SER A 73 0.41 19.37 11.97
C SER A 73 1.16 20.08 13.11
N ASN A 74 1.88 21.14 12.75
CA ASN A 74 2.43 22.13 13.67
C ASN A 74 1.63 23.43 13.70
N THR A 75 0.74 23.63 12.71
CA THR A 75 -0.09 24.84 12.58
C THR A 75 -1.47 24.71 13.24
N GLY A 76 -1.86 23.49 13.63
CA GLY A 76 -3.20 23.19 14.12
C GLY A 76 -4.23 22.99 12.99
N VAL A 77 -3.82 23.14 11.73
CA VAL A 77 -4.65 22.83 10.56
C VAL A 77 -4.68 21.31 10.35
N ALA A 78 -5.89 20.77 10.14
CA ALA A 78 -6.11 19.38 9.76
C ALA A 78 -6.43 19.28 8.27
N CYS A 79 -6.20 18.10 7.66
CA CYS A 79 -6.48 17.87 6.24
C CYS A 79 -7.94 18.21 5.89
N ALA A 80 -8.88 17.84 6.76
CA ALA A 80 -10.32 18.10 6.61
C ALA A 80 -10.71 19.59 6.53
N MET A 81 -9.85 20.50 6.96
CA MET A 81 -10.12 21.94 6.86
C MET A 81 -10.00 22.46 5.43
N CYS A 82 -9.16 21.83 4.60
CA CYS A 82 -9.01 22.14 3.18
C CYS A 82 -9.75 21.14 2.28
N HIS A 83 -9.89 19.89 2.74
CA HIS A 83 -10.52 18.79 2.01
C HIS A 83 -11.68 18.16 2.80
N PRO A 84 -12.83 18.83 2.95
CA PRO A 84 -13.96 18.29 3.71
C PRO A 84 -14.33 16.88 3.23
N TYR A 85 -14.38 15.90 4.14
CA TYR A 85 -14.65 14.49 3.81
C TYR A 85 -13.70 13.89 2.75
N ALA A 86 -12.45 14.37 2.71
CA ALA A 86 -11.46 14.03 1.68
C ALA A 86 -11.89 14.39 0.24
N SER A 87 -12.77 15.38 0.09
CA SER A 87 -13.09 15.97 -1.22
C SER A 87 -11.86 16.57 -1.87
N ASP A 88 -11.84 16.63 -3.20
CA ASP A 88 -10.80 17.29 -3.99
C ASP A 88 -9.37 16.78 -3.75
N THR A 89 -9.23 15.57 -3.21
CA THR A 89 -7.95 14.86 -3.07
C THR A 89 -7.60 14.02 -4.31
N HIS A 90 -8.61 13.75 -5.16
CA HIS A 90 -8.51 13.10 -6.47
C HIS A 90 -7.57 11.88 -6.53
N PRO A 91 -7.70 10.88 -5.64
CA PRO A 91 -6.76 9.75 -5.57
C PRO A 91 -6.75 8.86 -6.84
N HIS A 92 -7.79 8.96 -7.67
CA HIS A 92 -7.96 8.22 -8.92
C HIS A 92 -7.19 8.84 -10.11
N GLU A 93 -6.61 10.02 -9.92
CA GLU A 93 -5.74 10.67 -10.92
C GLU A 93 -4.26 10.36 -10.68
N PHE A 94 -3.91 9.79 -9.52
CA PHE A 94 -2.54 9.39 -9.20
C PHE A 94 -2.21 7.99 -9.76
N PRO A 95 -0.95 7.75 -10.18
CA PRO A 95 0.18 8.67 -10.14
C PRO A 95 0.14 9.73 -11.24
N LYS A 96 0.68 10.92 -10.98
CA LYS A 96 0.70 12.04 -11.94
C LYS A 96 1.93 12.92 -11.82
N PHE A 97 2.17 13.75 -12.84
CA PHE A 97 3.05 14.91 -12.67
C PHE A 97 2.32 15.94 -11.83
N GLN A 98 2.88 16.29 -10.67
CA GLN A 98 2.27 17.24 -9.77
C GLN A 98 2.94 18.60 -9.91
N GLU A 99 2.20 19.60 -10.40
CA GLU A 99 2.73 20.94 -10.66
C GLU A 99 3.30 21.62 -9.40
N GLN A 100 2.64 21.47 -8.25
CA GLN A 100 3.08 22.03 -6.97
C GLN A 100 4.42 21.45 -6.48
N MET A 101 4.76 20.24 -6.93
CA MET A 101 6.02 19.57 -6.60
C MET A 101 7.03 19.64 -7.76
N ASN A 102 6.57 19.96 -8.97
CA ASN A 102 7.32 19.93 -10.22
C ASN A 102 8.01 18.59 -10.48
N GLU A 103 7.36 17.49 -10.11
CA GLU A 103 7.88 16.12 -10.25
C GLU A 103 6.75 15.08 -10.39
N PHE A 104 7.13 13.84 -10.68
CA PHE A 104 6.22 12.70 -10.63
C PHE A 104 5.89 12.38 -9.18
N ALA A 105 4.59 12.25 -8.87
CA ALA A 105 4.10 12.00 -7.53
C ALA A 105 3.07 10.85 -7.51
N THR A 106 3.16 10.04 -6.47
CA THR A 106 2.10 9.13 -6.03
C THR A 106 1.17 9.83 -5.03
N LEU A 107 0.05 9.20 -4.70
CA LEU A 107 -0.85 9.70 -3.65
C LEU A 107 -0.13 9.87 -2.30
N ARG A 108 0.78 8.94 -1.95
CA ARG A 108 1.54 9.00 -0.70
C ARG A 108 2.55 10.15 -0.68
N ASP A 109 3.13 10.47 -1.83
CA ASP A 109 3.99 11.65 -1.96
C ASP A 109 3.18 12.92 -1.73
N MET A 110 1.97 13.00 -2.27
CA MET A 110 1.05 14.11 -2.05
C MET A 110 0.60 14.21 -0.57
N ILE A 111 0.27 13.09 0.08
CA ILE A 111 -0.08 13.08 1.51
C ILE A 111 1.07 13.65 2.34
N ASN A 112 2.31 13.21 2.11
CA ASN A 112 3.47 13.74 2.82
C ASN A 112 3.74 15.22 2.48
N TRP A 113 3.56 15.61 1.22
CA TRP A 113 3.68 17.02 0.84
C TRP A 113 2.66 17.90 1.57
N CYS A 114 1.40 17.45 1.70
CA CYS A 114 0.38 18.13 2.50
C CYS A 114 0.74 18.19 4.00
N ILE A 115 1.37 17.16 4.54
CA ILE A 115 1.85 17.20 5.93
C ILE A 115 2.97 18.24 6.07
N GLU A 116 3.98 18.21 5.19
CA GLU A 116 5.19 19.02 5.32
C GLU A 116 4.98 20.49 4.93
N LYS A 117 4.13 20.79 3.94
CA LYS A 117 3.99 22.13 3.36
C LYS A 117 2.89 22.97 4.01
N PRO A 118 1.58 22.66 3.86
CA PRO A 118 0.53 23.46 4.49
C PRO A 118 0.38 23.22 6.00
N ASN A 119 0.60 22.00 6.48
CA ASN A 119 0.43 21.70 7.91
C ASN A 119 1.73 21.88 8.72
N GLU A 120 2.86 22.07 8.05
CA GLU A 120 4.21 22.15 8.62
C GLU A 120 4.55 21.00 9.58
N GLY A 121 3.91 19.83 9.42
CA GLY A 121 4.11 18.64 10.23
C GLY A 121 5.39 17.88 9.89
N GLU A 122 5.52 16.69 10.46
CA GLU A 122 6.66 15.81 10.26
C GLU A 122 6.32 14.72 9.23
N LYS A 123 7.19 14.56 8.23
CA LYS A 123 7.06 13.51 7.22
C LYS A 123 6.89 12.13 7.88
N ILE A 124 5.89 11.38 7.43
CA ILE A 124 5.61 10.04 7.94
C ILE A 124 6.18 8.96 7.00
N ASP A 125 6.46 7.78 7.56
CA ASP A 125 6.92 6.62 6.79
C ASP A 125 5.86 6.25 5.73
N PRO A 126 6.18 6.25 4.42
CA PRO A 126 5.24 5.89 3.37
C PRO A 126 4.74 4.44 3.45
N ASN A 127 5.41 3.56 4.21
CA ASN A 127 4.98 2.19 4.47
C ASN A 127 4.36 2.00 5.87
N GLY A 128 4.36 3.07 6.67
CA GLY A 128 3.90 3.06 8.05
C GLY A 128 2.38 2.96 8.19
N PRO A 129 1.88 2.66 9.41
CA PRO A 129 0.45 2.50 9.68
C PRO A 129 -0.36 3.77 9.40
N ALA A 130 0.18 4.96 9.74
CA ALA A 130 -0.51 6.22 9.51
C ALA A 130 -0.75 6.50 8.01
N MET A 131 0.25 6.25 7.16
CA MET A 131 0.12 6.44 5.72
C MET A 131 -0.93 5.50 5.12
N LYS A 132 -0.92 4.22 5.51
CA LYS A 132 -1.90 3.23 5.05
C LYS A 132 -3.33 3.61 5.46
N ALA A 133 -3.51 4.10 6.68
CA ALA A 133 -4.82 4.53 7.16
C ALA A 133 -5.33 5.75 6.39
N LEU A 134 -4.50 6.78 6.21
CA LEU A 134 -4.84 7.98 5.42
C LEU A 134 -5.17 7.64 3.97
N GLU A 135 -4.38 6.78 3.34
CA GLU A 135 -4.61 6.31 1.97
C GLU A 135 -5.94 5.53 1.86
N ALA A 136 -6.20 4.60 2.80
CA ALA A 136 -7.43 3.83 2.83
C ALA A 136 -8.68 4.73 2.96
N TYR A 137 -8.65 5.70 3.87
CA TYR A 137 -9.73 6.67 4.02
C TYR A 137 -9.92 7.52 2.76
N THR A 138 -8.84 7.99 2.15
CA THR A 138 -8.89 8.81 0.93
C THR A 138 -9.54 8.05 -0.24
N TYR A 139 -9.15 6.79 -0.45
CA TYR A 139 -9.78 5.93 -1.46
C TYR A 139 -11.23 5.60 -1.12
N TYR A 140 -11.54 5.30 0.14
CA TYR A 140 -12.92 5.01 0.57
C TYR A 140 -13.86 6.19 0.33
N SER A 141 -13.42 7.40 0.64
CA SER A 141 -14.20 8.62 0.44
C SER A 141 -14.42 8.95 -1.04
N ASN A 142 -13.49 8.54 -1.91
CA ASN A 142 -13.55 8.73 -3.36
C ASN A 142 -13.95 7.44 -4.12
N ARG A 143 -14.59 6.48 -3.44
CA ARG A 143 -15.01 5.22 -4.04
C ARG A 143 -15.96 5.45 -5.22
N ASN A 144 -15.91 4.55 -6.19
CA ASN A 144 -16.63 4.60 -7.48
C ASN A 144 -16.07 5.61 -8.50
N SER A 145 -15.04 6.39 -8.17
CA SER A 145 -14.32 7.16 -9.18
C SER A 145 -13.59 6.24 -10.15
N LYS A 146 -13.60 6.60 -11.44
CA LYS A 146 -12.84 5.91 -12.47
C LYS A 146 -11.43 6.48 -12.51
N LEU A 147 -10.44 5.65 -12.84
CA LEU A 147 -9.09 6.14 -13.11
C LEU A 147 -9.15 7.17 -14.24
N ASP A 148 -8.61 8.36 -13.97
CA ASP A 148 -8.71 9.51 -14.87
C ASP A 148 -7.35 10.26 -14.93
N PRO A 149 -6.29 9.63 -15.47
CA PRO A 149 -4.98 10.25 -15.54
C PRO A 149 -4.97 11.45 -16.49
N GLY A 150 -4.22 12.51 -16.13
CA GLY A 150 -4.06 13.72 -16.96
C GLY A 150 -4.98 14.89 -16.58
N ARG A 151 -5.58 14.86 -15.38
CA ARG A 151 -6.32 15.96 -14.77
C ARG A 151 -5.63 16.49 -13.51
N HIS A 152 -5.92 17.76 -13.18
CA HIS A 152 -5.34 18.52 -12.08
C HIS A 152 -6.44 19.09 -11.19
#